data_AF-V4HV13-F1
#
_entry.id   AF-V4HV13-F1
#
_cell.length_a   1.000
_cell.length_b   1.000
_cell.length_c   1.000
_cell.angle_alpha   90.00
_cell.angle_beta   90.00
_cell.angle_gamma   90.00
#
_symmetry.space_group_name_H-M   'P 1'
#
loop_
_entity.id
_entity.type
_entity.pdbx_description
1 polymer ?
#
loop_
_entity_poly.entity_id
_entity_poly.type
_entity_poly.pdbx_seq_one_letter_code
_entity_poly.pdbx_strand_id
1 'polypeptide(L)'
;MPKYRWLCLYCEHDNPENIEFCAHCGTSATATAYEIEAREFLAKKILSDEHGCSKCSNTAHSIEFSEDPWEYFDSRQSPLLRAMYITVKCKKCQYVQKIEYAVPALRKLYRKLFNQDIKNQWWLKR
;
A
#
# COMPACT_ATOMS: atom_id res chain seq x y z
N MET A 1 -19.10 27.10 -19.15
CA MET A 1 -17.72 27.17 -18.62
C MET A 1 -17.20 25.76 -18.45
N PRO A 2 -15.99 25.42 -18.94
CA PRO A 2 -15.38 24.12 -18.66
C PRO A 2 -15.15 24.00 -17.14
N LYS A 3 -15.54 22.86 -16.56
CA LYS A 3 -15.25 22.55 -15.14
C LYS A 3 -13.88 21.86 -15.06
N TYR A 4 -13.11 22.16 -14.03
CA TYR A 4 -11.84 21.48 -13.80
C TYR A 4 -12.06 19.96 -13.66
N ARG A 5 -11.09 19.19 -14.13
CA ARG A 5 -11.03 17.74 -14.01
C ARG A 5 -9.60 17.38 -13.64
N TRP A 6 -9.44 16.33 -12.86
CA TRP A 6 -8.13 15.80 -12.53
C TRP A 6 -7.99 14.37 -13.06
N LEU A 7 -6.79 14.05 -13.52
CA LEU A 7 -6.46 12.73 -14.03
C LEU A 7 -5.90 11.88 -12.90
N CYS A 8 -6.41 10.66 -12.74
CA CYS A 8 -5.88 9.75 -11.73
C CYS A 8 -4.44 9.34 -12.05
N LEU A 9 -3.50 9.64 -11.18
CA LEU A 9 -2.08 9.30 -11.36
C LEU A 9 -1.78 7.79 -11.41
N TYR A 10 -2.73 6.94 -10.98
CA TYR A 10 -2.56 5.49 -10.99
C TYR A 10 -3.22 4.80 -12.20
N CYS A 11 -4.45 5.17 -12.56
CA CYS A 11 -5.22 4.46 -13.59
C CYS A 11 -5.66 5.35 -14.76
N GLU A 12 -5.19 6.59 -14.79
CA GLU A 12 -5.46 7.56 -15.88
C GLU A 12 -6.94 7.83 -16.14
N HIS A 13 -7.81 7.50 -15.19
CA HIS A 13 -9.23 7.82 -15.27
C HIS A 13 -9.46 9.32 -15.00
N ASP A 14 -10.31 9.94 -15.81
CA ASP A 14 -10.74 11.33 -15.63
C ASP A 14 -11.74 11.45 -14.48
N ASN A 15 -11.49 12.37 -13.57
CA ASN A 15 -12.30 12.58 -12.38
C ASN A 15 -12.80 14.03 -12.30
N PRO A 16 -14.07 14.27 -11.89
CA PRO A 16 -14.56 15.62 -11.59
C PRO A 16 -13.76 16.34 -10.50
N GLU A 17 -13.71 17.67 -10.55
CA GLU A 17 -13.05 18.54 -9.57
C GLU A 17 -13.34 18.21 -8.10
N ASN A 18 -14.60 17.90 -7.77
CA ASN A 18 -15.06 17.79 -6.38
C ASN A 18 -14.91 16.40 -5.77
N ILE A 19 -14.29 15.44 -6.46
CA ILE A 19 -14.10 14.09 -5.91
C ILE A 19 -12.67 13.91 -5.39
N GLU A 20 -12.56 13.54 -4.12
CA GLU A 20 -11.27 13.31 -3.44
C GLU A 20 -10.61 11.99 -3.83
N PHE A 21 -11.41 11.01 -4.29
CA PHE A 21 -10.96 9.68 -4.65
C PHE A 21 -11.43 9.33 -6.05
N CYS A 22 -10.54 8.72 -6.83
CA CYS A 22 -10.83 8.27 -8.18
C CYS A 22 -12.02 7.32 -8.19
N ALA A 23 -13.03 7.60 -9.01
CA ALA A 23 -14.25 6.80 -9.07
C ALA A 23 -13.99 5.33 -9.49
N HIS A 24 -12.97 5.11 -10.33
CA HIS A 24 -12.61 3.79 -10.84
C HIS A 24 -11.81 2.92 -9.86
N CYS A 25 -10.73 3.46 -9.26
CA CYS A 25 -9.76 2.67 -8.47
C CYS A 25 -9.61 3.12 -7.00
N GLY A 26 -10.29 4.20 -6.61
CA GLY A 26 -10.26 4.75 -5.25
C GLY A 26 -8.95 5.43 -4.85
N THR A 27 -8.04 5.71 -5.79
CA THR A 27 -6.80 6.48 -5.51
C THR A 27 -7.12 7.92 -5.14
N SER A 28 -6.50 8.45 -4.10
CA SER A 28 -6.66 9.85 -3.69
C SER A 28 -6.19 10.81 -4.79
N ALA A 29 -6.86 11.95 -4.95
CA ALA A 29 -6.43 13.05 -5.81
C ALA A 29 -5.09 13.65 -5.35
N THR A 30 -4.77 13.50 -4.06
CA THR A 30 -3.52 13.96 -3.43
C THR A 30 -2.57 12.80 -3.09
N ALA A 31 -2.71 11.66 -3.76
CA ALA A 31 -1.87 10.50 -3.51
C ALA A 31 -0.39 10.84 -3.69
N THR A 32 0.41 10.48 -2.69
CA THR A 32 1.87 10.60 -2.69
C THR A 32 2.50 9.59 -3.64
N ALA A 33 3.76 9.83 -4.05
CA ALA A 33 4.51 8.88 -4.87
C ALA A 33 4.56 7.47 -4.24
N TYR A 34 4.78 7.40 -2.92
CA TYR A 34 4.77 6.14 -2.17
C TYR A 34 3.43 5.41 -2.25
N GLU A 35 2.30 6.11 -2.16
CA GLU A 35 0.97 5.48 -2.30
C GLU A 35 0.71 4.94 -3.71
N ILE A 36 1.23 5.62 -4.74
CA ILE A 36 1.17 5.13 -6.13
C ILE A 36 2.03 3.87 -6.29
N GLU A 37 3.26 3.87 -5.79
CA GLU A 37 4.15 2.69 -5.81
C GLU A 37 3.54 1.51 -5.05
N ALA A 38 2.92 1.76 -3.90
CA ALA A 38 2.19 0.73 -3.15
C ALA A 38 1.04 0.14 -3.96
N ARG A 39 0.29 0.96 -4.70
CA ARG A 39 -0.78 0.49 -5.60
C ARG A 39 -0.23 -0.40 -6.70
N GLU A 40 0.85 0.01 -7.35
CA GLU A 40 1.50 -0.80 -8.38
C GLU A 40 2.03 -2.12 -7.83
N PHE A 41 2.65 -2.10 -6.65
CA PHE A 41 3.11 -3.31 -5.97
C PHE A 41 1.95 -4.26 -5.66
N LEU A 42 0.84 -3.73 -5.12
CA LEU A 42 -0.34 -4.52 -4.83
C LEU A 42 -0.95 -5.10 -6.10
N ALA A 43 -1.06 -4.32 -7.17
CA ALA A 43 -1.50 -4.81 -8.45
C ALA A 43 -0.62 -5.99 -8.89
N LYS A 44 0.70 -5.84 -8.88
CA LYS A 44 1.65 -6.91 -9.24
C LYS A 44 1.55 -8.17 -8.37
N LYS A 45 1.30 -8.00 -7.07
CA LYS A 45 1.20 -9.12 -6.13
C LYS A 45 -0.17 -9.81 -6.17
N ILE A 46 -1.21 -9.09 -6.59
CA ILE A 46 -2.60 -9.54 -6.71
C ILE A 46 -2.95 -9.90 -8.18
N LEU A 47 -2.02 -9.73 -9.14
CA LEU A 47 -2.16 -9.96 -10.59
C LEU A 47 -2.48 -11.42 -11.01
N SER A 48 -3.08 -12.22 -10.13
CA SER A 48 -3.73 -13.48 -10.48
C SER A 48 -5.25 -13.37 -10.72
N ASP A 49 -5.84 -12.17 -10.77
CA ASP A 49 -7.06 -11.82 -11.53
C ASP A 49 -7.83 -10.70 -10.83
N GLU A 50 -8.12 -9.66 -11.61
CA GLU A 50 -9.02 -8.54 -11.31
C GLU A 50 -8.63 -7.68 -10.09
N HIS A 51 -8.54 -6.37 -10.30
CA HIS A 51 -8.27 -5.36 -9.27
C HIS A 51 -9.34 -5.28 -8.15
N GLY A 52 -10.18 -6.31 -8.01
CA GLY A 52 -11.27 -6.42 -7.08
C GLY A 52 -10.87 -6.93 -5.70
N CYS A 53 -11.64 -6.52 -4.70
CA CYS A 53 -11.59 -7.12 -3.37
C CYS A 53 -11.92 -8.61 -3.45
N SER A 54 -11.09 -9.47 -2.84
CA SER A 54 -11.30 -10.92 -2.76
C SER A 54 -12.60 -11.38 -2.10
N LYS A 55 -13.35 -10.46 -1.49
CA LYS A 55 -14.66 -10.73 -0.86
C LYS A 55 -15.87 -10.21 -1.63
N CYS A 56 -15.72 -9.15 -2.42
CA CYS A 56 -16.88 -8.49 -3.05
C CYS A 56 -16.61 -7.96 -4.47
N SER A 57 -15.46 -8.30 -5.04
CA SER A 57 -14.96 -7.90 -6.36
C SER A 57 -14.88 -6.39 -6.61
N ASN A 58 -15.12 -5.56 -5.59
CA ASN A 58 -15.05 -4.11 -5.70
C ASN A 58 -13.61 -3.64 -5.93
N THR A 59 -13.40 -2.77 -6.92
CA THR A 59 -12.07 -2.27 -7.34
C THR A 59 -11.55 -1.10 -6.54
N ALA A 60 -12.42 -0.43 -5.77
CA ALA A 60 -12.02 0.71 -4.94
C ALA A 60 -11.53 0.26 -3.55
N HIS A 61 -10.29 0.62 -3.24
CA HIS A 61 -9.63 0.33 -1.97
C HIS A 61 -8.90 1.57 -1.43
N SER A 62 -8.87 1.73 -0.11
CA SER A 62 -7.86 2.57 0.55
C SER A 62 -6.63 1.75 0.89
N ILE A 63 -5.50 2.43 0.85
CA ILE A 63 -4.17 1.88 1.10
C ILE A 63 -3.54 2.74 2.16
N GLU A 64 -3.02 2.10 3.20
CA GLU A 64 -2.36 2.74 4.33
C GLU A 64 -1.07 1.98 4.63
N PHE A 65 0.02 2.70 4.86
CA PHE A 65 1.26 2.09 5.32
C PHE A 65 1.21 1.87 6.83
N SER A 66 1.88 0.82 7.31
CA SER A 66 2.01 0.58 8.75
C SER A 66 2.96 1.56 9.44
N GLU A 67 3.77 2.27 8.66
CA GLU A 67 4.80 3.22 9.09
C GLU A 67 4.83 4.37 8.08
N ASP A 68 5.38 5.52 8.47
CA ASP A 68 5.60 6.61 7.52
C ASP A 68 6.68 6.20 6.50
N PRO A 69 6.38 6.23 5.18
CA PRO A 69 7.35 5.80 4.17
C PRO A 69 8.62 6.64 4.13
N TRP A 70 8.52 7.94 4.38
CA TRP A 70 9.68 8.84 4.39
C TRP A 70 10.59 8.51 5.57
N GLU A 71 10.03 8.33 6.77
CA GLU A 71 10.80 7.86 7.92
C GLU A 71 11.41 6.47 7.69
N TYR A 72 10.72 5.59 6.98
CA TYR A 72 11.18 4.22 6.76
C TYR A 72 12.31 4.11 5.73
N PHE A 73 12.24 4.87 4.62
CA PHE A 73 13.22 4.79 3.53
C PHE A 73 14.27 5.89 3.54
N ASP A 74 13.88 7.12 3.91
CA ASP A 74 14.71 8.32 3.73
C ASP A 74 15.33 8.81 5.05
N SER A 75 14.80 8.40 6.20
CA SER A 75 15.53 8.63 7.45
C SER A 75 16.86 7.87 7.36
N ARG A 76 17.96 8.51 7.75
CA ARG A 76 19.31 7.92 7.73
C ARG A 76 19.45 6.65 8.61
N GLN A 77 18.36 6.15 9.18
CA GLN A 77 18.27 4.92 9.95
C GLN A 77 17.77 3.80 9.04
N SER A 78 18.67 2.90 8.64
CA SER A 78 18.27 1.73 7.84
C SER A 78 17.50 0.73 8.70
N PRO A 79 16.26 0.34 8.33
CA PRO A 79 15.51 -0.67 9.05
C PRO A 79 16.15 -2.04 8.83
N LEU A 80 16.96 -2.51 9.77
CA LEU A 80 17.66 -3.80 9.63
C LEU A 80 16.71 -4.99 9.78
N LEU A 81 15.73 -4.90 10.69
CA LEU A 81 14.81 -5.99 11.03
C LEU A 81 13.32 -5.58 10.96
N ARG A 82 13.05 -4.29 10.87
CA ARG A 82 11.71 -3.74 10.79
C ARG A 82 11.17 -3.89 9.38
N ALA A 83 9.95 -4.38 9.22
CA ALA A 83 9.35 -4.56 7.91
C ALA A 83 8.14 -3.64 7.79
N MET A 84 8.05 -2.95 6.66
CA MET A 84 6.88 -2.15 6.33
C MET A 84 5.81 -3.01 5.68
N TYR A 85 4.58 -2.81 6.14
CA TYR A 85 3.39 -3.46 5.61
C TYR A 85 2.48 -2.43 4.98
N ILE A 86 1.75 -2.88 3.97
CA ILE A 86 0.61 -2.15 3.42
C ILE A 86 -0.67 -2.80 3.92
N THR A 87 -1.58 -1.97 4.41
CA THR A 87 -2.94 -2.35 4.75
C THR A 87 -3.86 -1.89 3.62
N VAL A 88 -4.53 -2.85 2.99
CA VAL A 88 -5.50 -2.63 1.93
C VAL A 88 -6.89 -2.82 2.50
N LYS A 89 -7.73 -1.79 2.43
CA LYS A 89 -9.10 -1.82 2.93
C LYS A 89 -10.08 -1.58 1.80
N CYS A 90 -10.97 -2.54 1.55
CA CYS A 90 -12.02 -2.38 0.56
C CYS A 90 -13.03 -1.31 1.00
N LYS A 91 -13.33 -0.33 0.14
CA LYS A 91 -14.29 0.74 0.46
C LYS A 91 -15.73 0.23 0.57
N LYS A 92 -16.08 -0.86 -0.12
CA LYS A 92 -17.43 -1.44 -0.13
C LYS A 92 -17.70 -2.35 1.08
N CYS A 93 -16.97 -3.46 1.21
CA CYS A 93 -17.23 -4.46 2.26
C CYS A 93 -16.37 -4.29 3.52
N GLN A 94 -15.51 -3.26 3.57
CA GLN A 94 -14.61 -2.97 4.70
C GLN A 94 -13.60 -4.10 5.01
N TYR A 95 -13.47 -5.09 4.14
CA TYR A 95 -12.50 -6.17 4.29
C TYR A 95 -11.08 -5.61 4.24
N VAL A 96 -10.24 -6.05 5.19
CA VAL A 96 -8.87 -5.59 5.39
C VAL A 96 -7.90 -6.72 5.09
N GLN A 97 -6.88 -6.42 4.29
CA GLN A 97 -5.74 -7.31 4.03
C GLN A 97 -4.46 -6.60 4.39
N LYS A 98 -3.55 -7.31 5.06
CA LYS A 98 -2.22 -6.81 5.41
C LYS A 98 -1.17 -7.57 4.59
N ILE A 99 -0.36 -6.83 3.86
CA ILE A 99 0.59 -7.37 2.90
C ILE A 99 1.97 -6.83 3.21
N GLU A 100 2.98 -7.69 3.22
CA GLU A 100 4.38 -7.28 3.33
C GLU A 100 4.80 -6.50 2.09
N TYR A 101 5.32 -5.28 2.29
CA TYR A 101 5.79 -4.38 1.26
C TYR A 101 7.32 -4.35 1.20
N ALA A 102 7.96 -3.87 2.27
CA ALA A 102 9.41 -3.82 2.38
C ALA A 102 9.87 -4.70 3.53
N VAL A 103 10.59 -5.77 3.21
CA VAL A 103 11.16 -6.70 4.21
C VAL A 103 12.67 -6.71 4.07
N PRO A 104 13.42 -6.27 5.10
CA PRO A 104 14.87 -6.23 5.05
C PRO A 104 15.50 -7.61 4.85
N ALA A 105 16.67 -7.64 4.21
CA ALA A 105 17.39 -8.89 3.94
C ALA A 105 17.73 -9.65 5.23
N LEU A 106 18.10 -8.94 6.30
CA LEU A 106 18.44 -9.56 7.58
C LEU A 106 17.24 -10.26 8.23
N ARG A 107 16.03 -9.69 8.15
CA ARG A 107 14.81 -10.37 8.61
C ARG A 107 14.48 -11.59 7.76
N LYS A 108 14.65 -11.52 6.44
CA LYS A 108 14.49 -12.68 5.54
C LYS A 108 15.46 -13.81 5.91
N LEU A 109 16.73 -13.47 6.16
CA LEU A 109 17.75 -14.43 6.59
C LEU A 109 17.39 -15.06 7.95
N TYR A 110 16.94 -14.26 8.91
CA TYR A 110 16.47 -14.75 10.20
C TYR A 110 15.34 -15.79 10.03
N ARG A 111 14.31 -15.46 9.25
CA ARG A 111 13.20 -16.38 8.97
C ARG A 111 13.67 -17.69 8.36
N LYS A 112 14.64 -17.64 7.44
CA LYS A 112 15.23 -18.81 6.80
C LYS A 112 16.02 -19.70 7.76
N LEU A 113 16.74 -19.10 8.72
CA LEU A 113 17.57 -19.84 9.69
C LEU A 113 16.75 -20.45 10.83
N PHE A 114 15.73 -19.74 11.31
CA PHE A 114 15.01 -20.11 12.53
C PHE A 114 13.58 -20.59 12.29
N ASN A 115 13.10 -20.60 11.04
CA ASN A 115 11.71 -20.94 10.66
C ASN A 115 10.63 -20.20 11.45
N GLN A 116 10.98 -19.02 11.99
CA GLN A 116 10.12 -18.18 12.80
C GLN A 116 10.36 -16.70 12.48
N ASP A 117 9.37 -15.87 12.75
CA ASP A 117 9.50 -14.41 12.59
C ASP A 117 9.87 -13.74 13.91
N ILE A 118 10.50 -12.56 13.82
CA ILE A 118 10.92 -11.78 14.98
C ILE A 118 9.68 -11.17 15.64
N LYS A 119 9.35 -11.66 16.84
CA LYS A 119 8.22 -11.15 17.65
C LYS A 119 8.62 -10.07 18.65
N ASN A 120 9.92 -9.95 18.95
CA ASN A 120 10.40 -9.06 20.00
C ASN A 120 10.38 -7.60 19.55
N GLN A 121 9.51 -6.81 20.17
CA GLN A 121 9.32 -5.37 19.90
C GLN A 121 10.60 -4.54 20.09
N TRP A 122 11.49 -4.94 20.99
CA TRP A 122 12.75 -4.23 21.21
C TRP A 122 13.68 -4.30 20.00
N TRP A 123 13.72 -5.44 19.30
CA TRP A 123 14.52 -5.63 18.07
C TRP A 123 13.89 -4.94 16.86
N LEU A 124 12.59 -4.65 16.90
CA LEU A 124 11.85 -4.01 15.82
C LEU A 124 11.92 -2.48 15.89
N LYS A 125 12.12 -1.91 17.08
CA LYS A 125 12.17 -0.45 17.32
C LYS A 125 13.57 0.18 17.21
N ARG A 126 14.59 -0.64 16.93
CA ARG A 126 16.00 -0.24 16.89
C ARG A 126 16.52 -0.27 15.46
#